data_AF-A0A4R3RD21-F1
#
_entry.id   AF-A0A4R3RD21-F1
#
_cell.length_a   1.000
_cell.length_b   1.000
_cell.length_c   1.000
_cell.angle_alpha   90.00
_cell.angle_beta   90.00
_cell.angle_gamma   90.00
#
_symmetry.space_group_name_H-M   'P 1'
#
loop_
_entity.id
_entity.type
_entity.pdbx_description
1 polymer ?
#
loop_
_entity_poly.entity_id
_entity_poly.type
_entity_poly.pdbx_seq_one_letter_code
_entity_poly.pdbx_strand_id
1 'polypeptide(L)'
;MAQPRANITLYELRDRIQHLEGTASRRKVVLPFGVAEIDGRLPGGGLSYGALHEVAGGGTGTVDGAAAALFAAGIAARTKGKILWCLTRPDLFFPAISQAGLHADRMIFCEADREEDVLASMEEGLGFHAVSSWQRPALP
;
A
#
# COMPACT_ATOMS: atom_id res chain seq x y z
N MET A 1 24.32 2.24 27.07
CA MET A 1 24.56 3.54 26.42
C MET A 1 24.90 3.26 24.96
N ALA A 2 23.96 3.44 24.03
CA ALA A 2 24.17 3.11 22.61
C ALA A 2 25.08 4.16 21.94
N GLN A 3 26.09 3.69 21.21
CA GLN A 3 27.22 4.48 20.72
C GLN A 3 26.78 5.54 19.67
N PRO A 4 27.17 6.82 19.79
CA PRO A 4 26.83 7.88 18.83
C PRO A 4 27.25 7.59 17.38
N ARG A 5 28.32 6.81 17.20
CA ARG A 5 28.84 6.40 15.89
C ARG A 5 27.91 5.44 15.14
N ALA A 6 27.24 4.52 15.85
CA ALA A 6 26.32 3.57 15.23
C ALA A 6 25.11 4.28 14.61
N ASN A 7 24.67 5.39 15.23
CA ASN A 7 23.61 6.22 14.67
C ASN A 7 24.06 6.95 13.40
N ILE A 8 25.29 7.51 13.37
CA ILE A 8 25.82 8.20 12.17
C ILE A 8 25.89 7.22 10.99
N THR A 9 26.41 6.02 11.20
CA THR A 9 26.50 4.99 10.15
C THR A 9 25.11 4.55 9.68
N LEU A 10 24.13 4.46 10.57
CA LEU A 10 22.72 4.16 10.22
C LEU A 10 22.09 5.27 9.38
N TYR A 11 22.34 6.55 9.71
CA TYR A 11 21.84 7.68 8.93
C TYR A 11 22.45 7.71 7.53
N GLU A 12 23.77 7.51 7.43
CA GLU A 12 24.48 7.45 6.14
C GLU A 12 23.99 6.28 5.27
N LEU A 13 23.77 5.11 5.87
CA LEU A 13 23.22 3.94 5.17
C LEU A 13 21.79 4.21 4.68
N ARG A 14 20.93 4.81 5.53
CA ARG A 14 19.55 5.16 5.16
C ARG A 14 19.50 6.18 4.03
N ASP A 15 20.35 7.20 4.08
CA ASP A 15 20.45 8.24 3.04
C ASP A 15 20.92 7.64 1.71
N ARG A 16 21.89 6.73 1.76
CA ARG A 16 22.41 6.04 0.58
C ARG A 16 21.39 5.06 -0.04
N ILE A 17 20.63 4.35 0.79
CA ILE A 17 19.50 3.51 0.32
C ILE A 17 18.44 4.39 -0.33
N GLN A 18 18.04 5.49 0.31
CA GLN A 18 17.04 6.42 -0.23
C GLN A 18 17.46 7.01 -1.58
N HIS A 19 18.76 7.27 -1.77
CA HIS A 19 19.32 7.70 -3.04
C HIS A 19 19.26 6.60 -4.11
N LEU A 20 19.62 5.36 -3.78
CA LEU A 20 19.58 4.21 -4.69
C LEU A 20 18.15 3.83 -5.08
N GLU A 21 17.19 3.98 -4.18
CA GLU A 21 15.76 3.77 -4.45
C GLU A 21 15.16 4.83 -5.40
N GLY A 22 15.94 5.83 -5.83
CA GLY A 22 15.50 6.87 -6.77
C GLY A 22 14.46 7.83 -6.20
N THR A 23 14.15 7.74 -4.90
CA THR A 23 13.06 8.50 -4.27
C THR A 23 13.49 9.81 -3.62
N ALA A 24 14.77 10.18 -3.71
CA ALA A 24 15.36 11.27 -2.92
C ALA A 24 14.99 12.70 -3.36
N SER A 25 14.35 12.94 -4.51
CA SER A 25 14.20 14.31 -5.07
C SER A 25 12.76 14.82 -5.24
N ARG A 26 11.73 13.95 -5.17
CA ARG A 26 10.33 14.42 -5.22
C ARG A 26 9.73 14.46 -3.82
N ARG A 27 9.11 15.59 -3.46
CA ARG A 27 8.21 15.70 -2.30
C ARG A 27 7.20 14.55 -2.38
N LYS A 28 7.38 13.53 -1.53
CA LYS A 28 6.50 12.35 -1.50
C LYS A 28 5.11 12.85 -1.13
N VAL A 29 4.13 12.61 -2.00
CA VAL A 29 2.73 12.74 -1.63
C VAL A 29 2.51 11.67 -0.57
N VAL A 30 1.83 12.02 0.54
CA VAL A 30 1.53 11.08 1.62
C VAL A 30 0.02 10.99 1.84
N LEU A 31 -0.44 9.81 2.25
CA LEU A 31 -1.78 9.58 2.76
C LEU A 31 -1.70 9.48 4.29
N PRO A 32 -2.04 10.55 5.04
CA PRO A 32 -2.09 10.48 6.51
C PRO A 32 -3.20 9.53 6.95
N PHE A 33 -3.14 8.94 8.13
CA PHE A 33 -4.25 8.20 8.76
C PHE A 33 -5.32 9.12 9.33
N GLY A 34 -4.96 10.37 9.66
CA GLY A 34 -5.84 11.31 10.37
C GLY A 34 -5.89 11.02 11.87
N VAL A 35 -4.94 10.24 12.38
CA VAL A 35 -4.78 9.89 13.79
C VAL A 35 -3.39 10.34 14.19
N ALA A 36 -3.30 11.37 15.02
CA ALA A 36 -2.04 12.06 15.31
C ALA A 36 -0.97 11.13 15.89
N GLU A 37 -1.39 10.16 16.70
CA GLU A 37 -0.54 9.15 17.34
C GLU A 37 0.09 8.18 16.33
N ILE A 38 -0.58 7.94 15.20
CA ILE A 38 -0.08 7.10 14.11
C ILE A 38 0.77 7.96 13.17
N ASP A 39 0.23 9.08 12.70
CA ASP A 39 0.88 9.94 11.72
C ASP A 39 2.20 10.50 12.26
N GLY A 40 2.26 10.85 13.55
CA GLY A 40 3.49 11.31 14.20
C GLY A 40 4.60 10.24 14.30
N ARG A 41 4.26 8.95 14.12
CA ARG A 41 5.24 7.85 14.11
C ARG A 41 5.69 7.45 12.71
N LEU A 42 4.96 7.86 11.67
CA LEU A 42 5.28 7.50 10.30
C LEU A 42 6.21 8.55 9.66
N PRO A 43 7.27 8.12 8.95
CA PRO A 43 8.10 9.05 8.19
C PRO A 43 7.26 9.87 7.21
N GLY A 44 7.33 11.21 7.31
CA GLY A 44 6.57 12.11 6.45
C GLY A 44 5.09 12.28 6.83
N GLY A 45 4.63 11.73 7.97
CA GLY A 45 3.28 11.98 8.49
C GLY A 45 2.18 11.11 7.87
N GLY A 46 2.52 9.96 7.27
CA GLY A 46 1.56 9.06 6.64
C GLY A 46 2.20 8.03 5.71
N LEU A 47 1.37 7.32 4.95
CA LEU A 47 1.82 6.37 3.94
C LEU A 47 2.27 7.11 2.67
N SER A 48 3.53 6.97 2.29
CA SER A 48 4.05 7.57 1.05
C SER A 48 3.44 6.92 -0.19
N TYR A 49 2.95 7.72 -1.13
CA TYR A 49 2.58 7.22 -2.46
C TYR A 49 3.83 6.81 -3.25
N GLY A 50 3.69 5.78 -4.10
CA GLY A 50 4.81 5.24 -4.89
C GLY A 50 5.84 4.49 -4.04
N ALA A 51 5.44 4.02 -2.86
CA ALA A 51 6.24 3.17 -1.99
C ALA A 51 5.47 1.87 -1.70
N LEU A 52 6.21 0.80 -1.39
CA LEU A 52 5.64 -0.45 -0.91
C LEU A 52 5.35 -0.34 0.59
N HIS A 53 4.14 -0.71 0.99
CA HIS A 53 3.74 -0.79 2.40
C HIS A 53 3.28 -2.21 2.70
N GLU A 54 3.88 -2.83 3.72
CA GLU A 54 3.49 -4.14 4.21
C GLU A 54 2.53 -3.99 5.40
N VAL A 55 1.43 -4.74 5.37
CA VAL A 55 0.46 -4.81 6.47
C VAL A 55 0.37 -6.25 6.92
N ALA A 56 0.67 -6.50 8.19
CA ALA A 56 0.58 -7.82 8.79
C ALA A 56 -0.23 -7.77 10.09
N GLY A 57 -0.99 -8.83 10.36
CA GLY A 57 -1.63 -9.03 11.66
C GLY A 57 -0.60 -9.39 12.73
N GLY A 58 -0.97 -9.21 14.01
CA GLY A 58 -0.21 -9.74 15.15
C GLY A 58 -0.89 -10.95 15.77
N GLY A 59 -0.14 -11.79 16.49
CA GLY A 59 -0.69 -12.91 17.25
C GLY A 59 -1.44 -13.93 16.38
N THR A 60 -2.63 -14.34 16.80
CA THR A 60 -3.45 -15.34 16.09
C THR A 60 -4.01 -14.83 14.76
N GLY A 61 -4.09 -13.52 14.55
CA GLY A 61 -4.52 -12.90 13.29
C GLY A 61 -3.43 -12.83 12.22
N THR A 62 -2.26 -13.43 12.48
CA THR A 62 -1.20 -13.62 11.47
C THR A 62 -1.58 -14.68 10.44
N VAL A 63 -2.38 -15.67 10.85
CA VAL A 63 -2.62 -16.88 10.06
C VAL A 63 -3.74 -16.70 9.03
N ASP A 64 -4.77 -15.91 9.34
CA ASP A 64 -5.90 -15.68 8.42
C ASP A 64 -5.76 -14.43 7.55
N GLY A 65 -4.91 -13.48 7.92
CA GLY A 65 -4.72 -12.22 7.19
C GLY A 65 -5.95 -11.32 7.13
N ALA A 66 -7.07 -11.66 7.79
CA ALA A 66 -8.34 -10.97 7.63
C ALA A 66 -8.28 -9.53 8.16
N ALA A 67 -7.64 -9.33 9.32
CA ALA A 67 -7.44 -8.00 9.88
C ALA A 67 -6.52 -7.13 9.00
N ALA A 68 -5.46 -7.71 8.45
CA ALA A 68 -4.53 -7.03 7.56
C ALA A 68 -5.22 -6.63 6.24
N ALA A 69 -5.97 -7.55 5.63
CA ALA A 69 -6.74 -7.30 4.42
C ALA A 69 -7.80 -6.21 4.64
N LEU A 70 -8.54 -6.26 5.75
CA LEU A 70 -9.55 -5.25 6.06
C LEU A 70 -8.92 -3.87 6.33
N PHE A 71 -7.77 -3.83 7.00
CA PHE A 71 -7.02 -2.59 7.21
C PHE A 71 -6.50 -2.00 5.89
N ALA A 72 -5.93 -2.84 5.02
CA ALA A 72 -5.49 -2.44 3.69
C ALA A 72 -6.67 -1.95 2.83
N ALA A 73 -7.84 -2.60 2.92
CA ALA A 73 -9.05 -2.16 2.25
C ALA A 73 -9.51 -0.78 2.75
N GLY A 74 -9.49 -0.53 4.06
CA GLY A 74 -9.79 0.79 4.62
C GLY A 74 -8.80 1.88 4.17
N ILE A 75 -7.52 1.54 3.99
CA ILE A 75 -6.53 2.45 3.40
C ILE A 75 -6.87 2.73 1.93
N ALA A 76 -7.11 1.68 1.13
CA ALA A 76 -7.44 1.79 -0.29
C ALA A 76 -8.76 2.55 -0.54
N ALA A 77 -9.74 2.43 0.36
CA ALA A 77 -10.98 3.19 0.33
C ALA A 77 -10.75 4.70 0.33
N ARG A 78 -9.67 5.16 0.99
CA ARG A 78 -9.32 6.58 1.13
C ARG A 78 -8.53 7.14 -0.06
N THR A 79 -8.08 6.27 -0.97
CA THR A 79 -7.46 6.68 -2.24
C THR A 79 -8.51 6.96 -3.31
N LYS A 80 -8.08 7.46 -4.48
CA LYS A 80 -8.94 7.69 -5.64
C LYS A 80 -8.62 6.68 -6.74
N GLY A 81 -9.56 6.46 -7.66
CA GLY A 81 -9.37 5.59 -8.81
C GLY A 81 -9.67 4.12 -8.53
N LYS A 82 -9.34 3.25 -9.49
CA LYS A 82 -9.52 1.80 -9.35
C LYS A 82 -8.40 1.20 -8.49
N ILE A 83 -8.71 0.11 -7.82
CA ILE A 83 -7.82 -0.67 -6.96
C ILE A 83 -7.65 -2.03 -7.63
N LEU A 84 -6.43 -2.34 -8.04
CA LEU A 84 -6.05 -3.69 -8.43
C LEU A 84 -5.78 -4.50 -7.16
N TRP A 85 -6.54 -5.58 -6.96
CA TRP A 85 -6.32 -6.52 -5.88
C TRP A 85 -5.82 -7.82 -6.50
N CYS A 86 -4.56 -8.16 -6.26
CA CYS A 86 -3.93 -9.40 -6.71
C CYS A 86 -3.98 -10.44 -5.60
N LEU A 87 -4.39 -11.67 -5.92
CA LEU A 87 -4.63 -12.74 -4.94
C LEU A 87 -4.39 -14.12 -5.56
N THR A 88 -4.10 -15.09 -4.72
CA THR A 88 -4.03 -16.50 -5.15
C THR A 88 -5.35 -17.26 -5.03
N ARG A 89 -6.29 -16.76 -4.21
CA ARG A 89 -7.59 -17.39 -3.96
C ARG A 89 -8.66 -16.34 -3.69
N PRO A 90 -9.87 -16.44 -4.28
CA PRO A 90 -10.95 -15.49 -4.07
C PRO A 90 -11.64 -15.69 -2.72
N ASP A 91 -10.92 -15.46 -1.63
CA ASP A 91 -11.36 -15.68 -0.25
C ASP A 91 -11.82 -14.40 0.48
N LEU A 92 -11.93 -13.27 -0.24
CA LEU A 92 -12.38 -12.02 0.32
C LEU A 92 -13.87 -12.02 0.65
N PHE A 93 -14.18 -11.65 1.90
CA PHE A 93 -15.55 -11.38 2.31
C PHE A 93 -15.95 -9.94 1.97
N PHE A 94 -16.50 -9.75 0.77
CA PHE A 94 -16.90 -8.45 0.21
C PHE A 94 -17.76 -7.56 1.11
N PRO A 95 -18.74 -8.07 1.88
CA PRO A 95 -19.50 -7.21 2.77
C PRO A 95 -18.63 -6.47 3.79
N ALA A 96 -17.58 -7.11 4.33
CA ALA A 96 -16.65 -6.44 5.25
C ALA A 96 -15.80 -5.38 4.53
N ILE A 97 -15.33 -5.68 3.31
CA ILE A 97 -14.58 -4.73 2.47
C ILE A 97 -15.41 -3.48 2.17
N SER A 98 -16.69 -3.67 1.82
CA SER A 98 -17.62 -2.56 1.59
C SER A 98 -17.90 -1.77 2.87
N GLN A 99 -18.01 -2.42 4.02
CA GLN A 99 -18.14 -1.75 5.33
C GLN A 99 -16.90 -0.92 5.69
N ALA A 100 -15.70 -1.36 5.27
CA ALA A 100 -14.47 -0.56 5.39
C ALA A 100 -14.42 0.63 4.42
N GLY A 101 -15.42 0.79 3.54
CA GLY A 101 -15.57 1.90 2.60
C GLY A 101 -15.00 1.64 1.21
N LEU A 102 -14.45 0.44 0.94
CA LEU A 102 -13.98 0.08 -0.40
C LEU A 102 -15.12 -0.57 -1.18
N HIS A 103 -15.77 0.23 -2.02
CA HIS A 103 -16.89 -0.25 -2.83
C HIS A 103 -16.42 -1.15 -3.98
N ALA A 104 -17.21 -2.18 -4.30
CA ALA A 104 -16.84 -3.23 -5.25
C ALA A 104 -16.57 -2.71 -6.67
N ASP A 105 -17.25 -1.65 -7.10
CA ASP A 105 -17.01 -1.00 -8.39
C ASP A 105 -15.64 -0.31 -8.49
N ARG A 106 -14.94 -0.07 -7.38
CA ARG A 106 -13.54 0.39 -7.39
C ARG A 106 -12.55 -0.75 -7.54
N MET A 107 -12.95 -2.01 -7.38
CA MET A 107 -12.03 -3.14 -7.34
C MET A 107 -11.90 -3.82 -8.70
N ILE A 108 -10.68 -4.20 -9.05
CA ILE A 108 -10.32 -5.07 -10.17
C ILE A 108 -9.58 -6.24 -9.56
N PHE A 109 -10.04 -7.46 -9.81
CA PHE A 109 -9.40 -8.67 -9.29
C PHE A 109 -8.44 -9.24 -10.31
N CYS A 110 -7.24 -9.58 -9.84
CA CYS A 110 -6.26 -10.36 -10.57
C CYS A 110 -5.97 -11.62 -9.76
N GLU A 111 -6.53 -12.73 -10.23
CA GLU A 111 -6.31 -14.05 -9.65
C GLU A 111 -5.15 -14.71 -10.37
N ALA A 112 -4.20 -15.26 -9.60
CA ALA A 112 -3.06 -16.00 -10.13
C ALA A 112 -2.81 -17.27 -9.31
N ASP A 113 -2.33 -18.33 -9.95
CA ASP A 113 -2.20 -19.63 -9.29
C ASP A 113 -1.00 -19.71 -8.32
N ARG A 114 0.00 -18.82 -8.48
CA ARG A 114 1.25 -18.81 -7.72
C ARG A 114 1.54 -17.43 -7.14
N GLU A 115 2.23 -17.40 -6.00
CA GLU A 115 2.58 -16.15 -5.31
C GLU A 115 3.51 -15.26 -6.14
N GLU A 116 4.44 -15.85 -6.90
CA GLU A 116 5.29 -15.08 -7.82
C GLU A 116 4.48 -14.37 -8.92
N ASP A 117 3.39 -14.98 -9.39
CA ASP A 117 2.54 -14.42 -10.43
C ASP A 117 1.68 -13.28 -9.86
N VAL A 118 1.30 -13.36 -8.58
CA VAL A 118 0.66 -12.26 -7.85
C VAL A 118 1.60 -11.05 -7.80
N LEU A 119 2.88 -11.24 -7.46
CA LEU A 119 3.85 -10.15 -7.42
C LEU A 119 4.09 -9.56 -8.81
N ALA A 120 4.27 -10.40 -9.84
CA ALA A 120 4.42 -9.95 -11.22
C ALA A 120 3.19 -9.13 -11.69
N SER A 121 1.99 -9.53 -11.29
CA SER A 121 0.75 -8.81 -11.59
C SER A 121 0.69 -7.44 -10.90
N MET A 122 1.20 -7.33 -9.66
CA MET A 122 1.32 -6.04 -8.97
C MET A 122 2.30 -5.12 -9.70
N GLU A 123 3.46 -5.62 -10.13
CA GLU A 123 4.48 -4.87 -10.86
C GLU A 123 3.95 -4.35 -12.21
N GLU A 124 3.27 -5.22 -12.97
CA GLU A 124 2.65 -4.83 -14.25
C GLU A 124 1.56 -3.77 -14.04
N GLY A 125 0.75 -3.92 -12.99
CA GLY A 125 -0.26 -2.94 -12.60
C GLY A 125 0.31 -1.56 -12.27
N LEU A 126 1.52 -1.51 -11.70
CA LEU A 126 2.26 -0.25 -11.45
C LEU A 126 2.92 0.30 -12.71
N GLY A 127 3.32 -0.56 -13.65
CA GLY A 127 3.90 -0.19 -14.94
C GLY A 127 2.89 0.49 -15.89
N PHE A 128 1.60 0.15 -15.78
CA PHE A 128 0.56 0.75 -16.60
C PHE A 128 -0.04 2.03 -15.98
N HIS A 129 0.20 3.17 -16.63
CA HIS A 129 -0.50 4.44 -16.32
C HIS A 129 -2.04 4.37 -16.49
N ALA A 130 -2.55 3.30 -17.14
CA ALA A 130 -3.95 3.15 -17.56
C ALA A 130 -4.94 2.87 -16.43
N VAL A 131 -4.51 2.32 -15.29
CA VAL A 131 -5.39 2.13 -14.11
C VAL A 131 -5.81 3.49 -13.50
N SER A 132 -5.07 4.56 -13.82
CA SER A 132 -5.42 5.94 -13.46
C SER A 132 -6.29 6.67 -14.51
N SER A 133 -6.34 6.21 -15.77
CA SER A 133 -6.95 6.96 -16.88
C SER A 133 -8.33 6.49 -17.33
N TRP A 134 -8.86 5.40 -16.75
CA TRP A 134 -10.25 4.92 -16.98
C TRP A 134 -11.36 5.82 -16.37
N GLN A 135 -11.04 7.08 -16.02
CA GLN A 135 -11.97 8.09 -15.49
C GLN A 135 -12.40 9.16 -16.51
N ARG A 136 -12.42 8.87 -17.82
CA ARG A 136 -13.19 9.72 -18.73
C ARG A 136 -14.63 9.21 -18.78
N PRO A 137 -15.60 9.85 -18.11
CA PRO A 137 -16.99 9.64 -18.50
C PRO A 137 -17.12 10.03 -19.96
N ALA A 138 -17.84 9.23 -20.74
CA ALA A 138 -18.40 9.71 -22.00
C ALA A 138 -19.23 10.96 -21.66
N LEU A 139 -18.73 12.13 -22.06
CA LEU A 139 -19.54 13.35 -22.06
C LEU A 139 -20.53 13.26 -23.23
N PRO A 140 -21.73 13.85 -23.08
CA PRO A 140 -22.90 13.59 -23.92
C PRO A 140 -22.70 13.93 -25.41
#